data_AF-A0A7Y9WB72-F1
#
_entry.id   AF-A0A7Y9WB72-F1
#
_cell.length_a   1.000
_cell.length_b   1.000
_cell.length_c   1.000
_cell.angle_alpha   90.00
_cell.angle_beta   90.00
_cell.angle_gamma   90.00
#
_symmetry.space_group_name_H-M   'P 1'
#
loop_
_entity.id
_entity.type
_entity.pdbx_description
1 polymer ?
#
loop_
_entity_poly.entity_id
_entity_poly.type
_entity_poly.pdbx_seq_one_letter_code
_entity_poly.pdbx_strand_id
1 'polypeptide(L)' 'MDDQELDSRQSTGAVYWEGAVRVSRDGADVGRAYLELTGYADALRIGKE' A
#
# COMPACT_ATOMS: atom_id res chain seq x y z
N MET A 1 8.27 -8.75 -5.57
CA MET A 1 7.62 -9.50 -4.48
C MET A 1 6.35 -8.76 -4.17
N ASP A 2 5.25 -9.49 -4.06
CA ASP A 2 3.93 -8.86 -4.03
C ASP A 2 3.46 -8.68 -2.57
N ASP A 3 3.81 -9.62 -1.70
CA ASP A 3 3.55 -9.55 -0.26
C ASP A 3 4.60 -8.66 0.42
N GLN A 4 4.21 -7.40 0.63
CA GLN A 4 4.91 -6.42 1.45
C GLN A 4 3.91 -5.78 2.43
N GLU A 5 2.98 -6.59 2.94
CA GLU A 5 1.99 -6.16 3.92
C GLU A 5 2.62 -6.07 5.33
N LEU A 6 2.32 -4.97 6.01
CA LEU A 6 2.63 -4.73 7.41
C LEU A 6 1.32 -4.68 8.21
N ASP A 7 1.03 -5.76 8.93
CA ASP A 7 -0.03 -5.79 9.93
C ASP A 7 0.45 -5.23 11.26
N SER A 8 0.11 -3.97 11.54
CA SER A 8 0.46 -3.26 12.77
C SER A 8 -0.75 -3.05 13.70
N ARG A 9 -1.79 -3.89 13.57
CA ARG A 9 -3.03 -3.77 14.38
C ARG A 9 -2.80 -3.87 15.88
N GLN A 10 -1.76 -4.58 16.32
CA GLN A 10 -1.42 -4.73 17.73
C GLN A 10 -0.64 -3.54 18.33
N SER A 11 -0.23 -2.57 17.52
CA SER A 11 0.54 -1.40 17.97
C SER A 11 -0.11 -0.08 17.56
N THR A 12 -0.10 0.25 16.26
CA THR A 12 -0.62 1.51 15.72
C THR A 12 -2.05 1.40 15.20
N GLY A 13 -2.61 0.18 15.15
CA GLY A 13 -4.04 -0.05 14.92
C GLY A 13 -4.46 -0.11 13.45
N ALA A 14 -3.52 -0.19 12.51
CA ALA A 14 -3.79 -0.22 11.08
C ALA A 14 -3.05 -1.37 10.38
N VAL A 15 -3.43 -1.63 9.13
CA VAL A 15 -2.70 -2.48 8.21
C VAL A 15 -2.24 -1.60 7.07
N TYR A 16 -0.98 -1.74 6.70
CA TYR A 16 -0.35 -1.02 5.60
C TYR A 16 0.17 -2.04 4.60
N TRP A 17 0.21 -1.68 3.33
CA TRP A 17 1.14 -2.29 2.40
C TRP A 17 2.29 -1.29 2.24
N GLU A 18 3.50 -1.73 2.55
CA GLU A 18 4.68 -0.87 2.55
C GLU A 18 5.79 -1.56 1.78
N GLY A 19 6.01 -1.15 0.53
CA GLY A 19 6.82 -1.95 -0.37
C GLY A 19 7.73 -1.17 -1.31
N ALA A 20 8.86 -1.80 -1.63
CA ALA A 20 9.77 -1.36 -2.67
C ALA A 20 9.11 -1.52 -4.05
N VAL A 21 9.18 -0.48 -4.87
CA VAL A 21 8.58 -0.42 -6.21
C VAL A 21 9.56 0.12 -7.24
N ARG A 22 9.30 -0.17 -8.52
CA ARG A 22 9.97 0.48 -9.66
C ARG A 22 9.05 1.56 -10.23
N VAL A 23 9.65 2.66 -10.68
CA VAL A 23 8.92 3.76 -11.30
C VAL A 23 9.24 3.76 -12.78
N SER A 24 8.20 3.82 -13.61
CA SER A 24 8.36 4.04 -15.04
C SER A 24 7.70 5.35 -15.46
N ARG A 25 8.30 6.02 -16.44
CA ARG A 25 7.76 7.22 -17.06
C ARG A 25 7.90 7.09 -18.56
N ASP A 26 6.81 7.29 -19.29
CA ASP A 26 6.77 7.20 -20.76
C ASP A 26 7.36 5.86 -21.27
N GLY A 27 7.10 4.77 -20.54
CA GLY A 27 7.59 3.42 -20.88
C GLY A 27 9.05 3.13 -20.52
N ALA A 28 9.80 4.12 -20.02
CA ALA A 28 11.17 3.93 -19.55
C ALA A 28 11.22 3.69 -18.03
N ASP A 29 12.08 2.77 -17.56
CA ASP A 29 12.41 2.63 -16.13
C ASP A 29 13.20 3.86 -15.68
N VAL A 30 12.65 4.60 -14.72
CA VAL A 30 13.23 5.85 -14.21
C VAL A 30 13.72 5.71 -12.77
N GLY A 31 13.56 4.54 -12.14
CA GLY A 31 14.19 4.28 -10.85
C GLY A 31 13.38 3.43 -9.89
N ARG A 32 13.75 3.55 -8.61
CA ARG A 32 13.20 2.79 -7.49
C ARG A 32 12.61 3.74 -6.46
N ALA A 33 11.53 3.32 -5.83
CA ALA A 33 10.85 4.08 -4.79
C ALA A 33 10.28 3.15 -3.73
N TYR A 34 9.61 3.75 -2.75
CA TYR A 34 8.79 3.08 -1.76
C TYR A 34 7.35 3.58 -1.90
N LEU A 35 6.38 2.67 -1.78
CA LEU A 35 4.96 2.99 -1.86
C LEU A 35 4.28 2.47 -0.59
N GLU A 36 3.48 3.35 0.02
CA GLU A 36 2.60 3.04 1.14
C GLU A 36 1.16 3.04 0.63
N LEU A 37 0.42 1.98 0.94
CA LEU A 37 -1.03 1.88 0.74
C LEU A 37 -1.69 1.61 2.09
N THR A 38 -2.79 2.31 2.38
CA THR A 38 -3.55 2.17 3.63
C THR A 38 -5.05 2.10 3.33
N GLY A 39 -5.83 1.58 4.28
CA GLY A 39 -7.29 1.51 4.17
C GLY A 39 -7.84 0.38 3.29
N TYR A 40 -7.02 -0.61 2.92
CA TYR A 40 -7.42 -1.76 2.08
C TYR A 40 -7.72 -3.05 2.87
N ALA A 41 -7.47 -3.07 4.18
CA ALA A 41 -7.66 -4.28 5.00
C ALA A 41 -9.13 -4.71 5.13
N ASP A 42 -10.05 -3.74 5.06
CA ASP A 42 -11.49 -3.98 5.10
C ASP A 42 -12.17 -3.30 3.91
N ALA A 43 -13.33 -3.82 3.51
CA ALA A 43 -14.13 -3.19 2.46
C ALA A 43 -14.51 -1.76 2.86
N LEU A 44 -14.26 -0.81 1.95
CA LEU A 44 -14.58 0.59 2.15
C LEU A 44 -16.11 0.76 2.29
N ARG A 45 -16.56 1.11 3.50
CA ARG A 45 -17.98 1.41 3.76
C ARG A 45 -18.28 2.85 3.38
N ILE A 46 -18.74 3.06 2.15
CA ILE A 46 -19.32 4.33 1.72
C ILE A 46 -20.81 4.26 2.05
N GLY A 47 -21.26 5.05 3.03
CA GLY A 47 -22.66 5.02 3.47
C GLY A 47 -23.64 5.46 2.37
N LYS A 48 -24.77 4.73 2.25
CA LYS A 48 -26.10 5.34 2.34
C LYS A 48 -26.69 4.86 3.66
N GLU A 49 -27.41 5.75 4.33
CA GLU A 49 -28.21 5.48 5.55
C GLU A 49 -28.97 4.16 5.48
#